data_AF-A0A557SP45-F1
#
_entry.id   AF-A0A557SP45-F1
#
_cell.length_a   1.000
_cell.length_b   1.000
_cell.length_c   1.000
_cell.angle_alpha   90.00
_cell.angle_beta   90.00
_cell.angle_gamma   90.00
#
_symmetry.space_group_name_H-M   'P 1'
#
loop_
_entity.id
_entity.type
_entity.pdbx_description
1 polymer ?
#
loop_
_entity_poly.entity_id
_entity_poly.type
_entity_poly.pdbx_seq_one_letter_code
_entity_poly.pdbx_strand_id
1 'polypeptide(L)'
;MSTSGMMVLLGFFAAGSAPLRDAILEPRAHRRLKTAWGFAEDCAPTFRPARTDDLLESVAHRQNRGATVIFRFGDFELDTGLFELRHAGSVRKLEPQVFNLLALLLRKHDQVVSKDDILAELWRGRVVSDATLSTCIKAARHAIGDDGDAQRLIRTVRGRGFRFVGALDPAPLPAAAPAASPPRQTTLALLPFEVFSNDADLNYLADGLVEDLTTAMARIPALLVISRASSFAYKGKQPTAQQVREELGVDYMVEGSVRRVADQLRIHVQLIDTATGGHLWARHFDRPHTGIDAVQDEIALAIGQVLEPALVRVSYHQARVHANDRNAWQRYQQASGLLAVKGWHPDTFAEAVSLLRQSISIDPAYSPAHAYLALILALGHRIGLLHDRDAARTEGLRAADAALALDDTDSTVLGFAGCALADLGQAPRAMPVLEKAIEQDPSNAQAWAAQGAAKIVSGAYQAGIADLRHGIKISPLDNRLAVWGSFLAVGLMLDGQLDEAIDTARTACRRDPRNHIPHLTLAATLLTAGKPENARTEVAEAYRLHPQLSPTEIKCLIGSRASAAVAGMGFGGDASS
;
A
#
# COMPACT_ATOMS: atom_id res chain seq x y z
N MET A 1 -1.32 -74.28 18.31
CA MET A 1 -1.45 -72.84 18.62
C MET A 1 -1.91 -72.13 17.36
N SER A 2 -3.02 -71.42 17.53
CA SER A 2 -3.73 -70.48 16.64
C SER A 2 -4.20 -70.93 15.25
N THR A 3 -5.51 -70.76 15.09
CA THR A 3 -6.39 -71.18 14.00
C THR A 3 -7.13 -69.94 13.49
N SER A 4 -7.30 -69.88 12.17
CA SER A 4 -8.37 -69.29 11.33
C SER A 4 -9.45 -68.33 11.89
N GLY A 5 -9.84 -67.35 11.05
CA GLY A 5 -11.24 -67.24 10.58
C GLY A 5 -12.03 -65.93 10.81
N MET A 6 -12.12 -65.10 9.77
CA MET A 6 -13.34 -64.58 9.09
C MET A 6 -14.54 -63.93 9.84
N MET A 7 -14.86 -62.69 9.41
CA MET A 7 -16.20 -62.03 9.19
C MET A 7 -17.19 -61.64 10.33
N VAL A 8 -17.62 -60.37 10.24
CA VAL A 8 -19.01 -59.81 10.35
C VAL A 8 -19.64 -59.57 11.74
N LEU A 9 -20.01 -58.30 12.07
CA LEU A 9 -21.42 -57.83 12.19
C LEU A 9 -21.59 -56.35 12.63
N LEU A 10 -22.64 -55.75 12.05
CA LEU A 10 -23.27 -54.45 12.35
C LEU A 10 -24.06 -54.44 13.67
N GLY A 11 -24.15 -53.25 14.28
CA GLY A 11 -25.39 -52.66 14.82
C GLY A 11 -25.77 -52.93 16.28
N PHE A 12 -26.00 -51.87 17.07
CA PHE A 12 -27.27 -51.65 17.79
C PHE A 12 -27.40 -50.21 18.30
N PHE A 13 -28.60 -49.65 18.08
CA PHE A 13 -29.10 -48.36 18.54
C PHE A 13 -29.67 -48.47 19.97
N ALA A 14 -29.67 -47.33 20.67
CA ALA A 14 -30.59 -46.92 21.75
C ALA A 14 -30.58 -47.61 23.13
N ALA A 15 -30.16 -46.86 24.16
CA ALA A 15 -31.01 -46.51 25.32
C ALA A 15 -30.29 -45.49 26.24
N GLY A 16 -30.96 -44.38 26.59
CA GLY A 16 -30.66 -43.61 27.82
C GLY A 16 -30.41 -42.11 27.69
N SER A 17 -31.49 -41.34 27.57
CA SER A 17 -31.74 -40.01 28.15
C SER A 17 -30.61 -39.25 28.90
N ALA A 18 -30.25 -38.08 28.33
CA ALA A 18 -29.71 -36.79 28.84
C ALA A 18 -29.33 -36.57 30.35
N PRO A 19 -28.46 -35.59 30.71
CA PRO A 19 -27.93 -34.49 29.87
C PRO A 19 -26.39 -34.38 29.82
N LEU A 20 -25.87 -34.05 28.63
CA LEU A 20 -24.56 -33.41 28.43
C LEU A 20 -24.61 -31.97 28.97
N ARG A 21 -24.53 -31.82 30.30
CA ARG A 21 -24.39 -30.51 30.94
C ARG A 21 -23.20 -30.36 31.87
N ASP A 22 -22.46 -31.43 32.17
CA ASP A 22 -21.29 -31.37 33.06
C ASP A 22 -20.07 -32.06 32.43
N ALA A 23 -19.38 -31.34 31.53
CA ALA A 23 -18.00 -31.64 31.15
C ALA A 23 -17.24 -30.37 30.68
N ILE A 24 -17.68 -29.20 31.16
CA ILE A 24 -16.91 -27.96 31.09
C ILE A 24 -16.24 -27.83 32.47
N LEU A 25 -14.96 -27.44 32.47
CA LEU A 25 -14.04 -27.30 33.62
C LEU A 25 -13.06 -28.47 33.84
N GLU A 26 -12.21 -28.76 32.84
CA GLU A 26 -10.85 -29.23 33.13
C GLU A 26 -9.78 -28.48 32.29
N PRO A 27 -8.79 -27.81 32.91
CA PRO A 27 -7.69 -27.11 32.23
C PRO A 27 -6.74 -28.01 31.42
N ARG A 28 -6.97 -29.34 31.38
CA ARG A 28 -6.12 -30.32 30.68
C ARG A 28 -6.53 -30.55 29.21
N ALA A 29 -7.69 -30.03 28.77
CA ALA A 29 -8.10 -30.08 27.37
C ALA A 29 -7.33 -29.10 26.45
N HIS A 30 -6.70 -28.05 27.01
CA HIS A 30 -5.99 -27.04 26.23
C HIS A 30 -4.67 -27.51 25.58
N ARG A 31 -4.06 -28.61 26.06
CA ARG A 31 -2.83 -29.13 25.44
C ARG A 31 -3.07 -29.98 24.19
N ARG A 32 -4.26 -30.55 24.02
CA ARG A 32 -4.61 -31.34 22.81
C ARG A 32 -5.12 -30.48 21.65
N LEU A 33 -5.42 -29.20 21.88
CA LEU A 33 -5.78 -28.25 20.83
C LEU A 33 -4.55 -27.58 20.17
N LYS A 34 -3.41 -27.48 20.86
CA LYS A 34 -2.17 -26.92 20.29
C LYS A 34 -1.52 -27.79 19.21
N THR A 35 -1.67 -29.12 19.30
CA THR A 35 -1.20 -30.08 18.29
C THR A 35 -2.23 -30.38 17.20
N ALA A 36 -3.46 -29.85 17.31
CA ALA A 36 -4.57 -30.19 16.40
C ALA A 36 -4.73 -29.25 15.20
N TRP A 37 -3.98 -28.15 15.12
CA TRP A 37 -4.14 -27.12 14.07
C TRP A 37 -2.89 -26.81 13.24
N GLY A 38 -1.76 -27.49 13.49
CA GLY A 38 -0.67 -27.69 12.52
C GLY A 38 -0.23 -26.46 11.72
N PHE A 39 0.16 -25.37 12.39
CA PHE A 39 1.09 -24.42 11.79
C PHE A 39 2.48 -25.06 11.80
N ALA A 40 3.18 -25.05 10.66
CA ALA A 40 4.44 -25.75 10.47
C ALA A 40 5.51 -25.28 11.48
N GLU A 41 5.88 -26.15 12.41
CA GLU A 41 7.13 -26.08 13.17
C GLU A 41 8.23 -26.68 12.29
N ASP A 42 8.76 -25.96 11.30
CA ASP A 42 10.01 -26.38 10.64
C ASP A 42 10.68 -25.20 9.92
N CYS A 43 11.73 -24.68 10.57
CA CYS A 43 12.97 -24.13 9.97
C CYS A 43 13.68 -23.25 11.01
N ALA A 44 14.29 -23.88 12.01
CA ALA A 44 15.42 -23.27 12.69
C ALA A 44 16.70 -23.84 12.08
N PRO A 45 17.59 -22.98 11.56
CA PRO A 45 19.01 -23.23 11.76
C PRO A 45 19.65 -22.04 12.49
N THR A 46 20.39 -22.40 13.52
CA THR A 46 21.31 -21.59 14.32
C THR A 46 22.18 -20.68 13.45
N PHE A 47 22.07 -19.36 13.64
CA PHE A 47 22.98 -18.39 13.02
C PHE A 47 24.05 -17.95 14.02
N ARG A 48 25.33 -18.19 13.66
CA ARG A 48 26.49 -17.55 14.30
C ARG A 48 26.72 -16.20 13.62
N PRO A 49 26.98 -15.11 14.35
CA PRO A 49 27.24 -13.81 13.74
C PRO A 49 28.56 -13.83 12.96
N ALA A 50 28.53 -13.44 11.69
CA ALA A 50 29.72 -13.05 10.95
C ALA A 50 30.22 -11.68 11.47
N ARG A 51 31.54 -11.57 11.61
CA ARG A 51 32.27 -10.42 12.16
C ARG A 51 31.97 -9.12 11.39
N THR A 52 31.93 -8.04 12.15
CA THR A 52 31.49 -6.67 11.81
C THR A 52 32.46 -5.81 10.99
N ASP A 53 33.56 -6.32 10.45
CA ASP A 53 34.65 -5.42 10.00
C ASP A 53 34.83 -5.23 8.47
N ASP A 54 34.05 -5.89 7.59
CA ASP A 54 34.27 -5.77 6.12
C ASP A 54 33.17 -5.01 5.33
N LEU A 55 32.17 -4.44 6.00
CA LEU A 55 31.06 -3.73 5.32
C LEU A 55 31.22 -2.21 5.23
N LEU A 56 32.15 -1.61 5.97
CA LEU A 56 32.29 -0.14 6.02
C LEU A 56 33.15 0.45 4.89
N GLU A 57 34.00 -0.34 4.22
CA GLU A 57 34.79 0.15 3.08
C GLU A 57 34.05 0.06 1.73
N SER A 58 33.03 -0.80 1.60
CA SER A 58 32.32 -1.02 0.32
C SER A 58 31.13 -0.08 0.07
N VAL A 59 30.73 0.72 1.09
CA VAL A 59 29.62 1.70 1.01
C VAL A 59 30.12 3.09 0.59
N ALA A 60 31.37 3.45 0.89
CA ALA A 60 31.93 4.77 0.58
C ALA A 60 32.23 5.00 -0.93
N HIS A 61 32.21 3.97 -1.77
CA HIS A 61 32.49 4.09 -3.21
C HIS A 61 31.28 3.94 -4.14
N ARG A 62 30.06 3.76 -3.62
CA ARG A 62 28.84 3.62 -4.44
C ARG A 62 27.90 4.83 -4.44
N GLN A 63 28.16 5.85 -3.61
CA GLN A 63 27.23 6.97 -3.38
C GLN A 63 27.24 8.11 -4.42
N ASN A 64 28.01 8.06 -5.52
CA ASN A 64 28.14 9.25 -6.38
C ASN A 64 27.93 9.04 -7.89
N ARG A 65 26.95 8.21 -8.25
CA ARG A 65 26.53 8.05 -9.65
C ARG A 65 25.00 8.19 -9.80
N GLY A 66 24.50 9.39 -9.53
CA GLY A 66 23.09 9.72 -9.77
C GLY A 66 22.66 11.12 -9.33
N ALA A 67 23.50 11.87 -8.60
CA ALA A 67 23.16 13.22 -8.18
C ALA A 67 23.28 14.23 -9.34
N THR A 68 22.21 15.02 -9.55
CA THR A 68 22.24 16.23 -10.36
C THR A 68 23.20 17.23 -9.70
N VAL A 69 24.37 17.44 -10.30
CA VAL A 69 25.36 18.41 -9.82
C VAL A 69 25.30 19.65 -10.72
N ILE A 70 25.07 20.81 -10.11
CA ILE A 70 25.23 22.11 -10.76
C ILE A 70 26.63 22.61 -10.40
N PHE A 71 27.52 22.74 -11.38
CA PHE A 71 28.83 23.35 -11.18
C PHE A 71 28.76 24.85 -11.49
N ARG A 72 29.19 25.70 -10.55
CA ARG A 72 29.30 27.16 -10.74
C ARG A 72 30.77 27.57 -10.78
N PHE A 73 31.14 28.32 -11.81
CA PHE A 73 32.49 28.87 -11.97
C PHE A 73 32.43 30.17 -12.78
N GLY A 74 32.85 31.28 -12.18
CA GLY A 74 32.68 32.61 -12.78
C GLY A 74 31.21 32.89 -13.11
N ASP A 75 30.93 33.39 -14.32
CA ASP A 75 29.55 33.66 -14.79
C ASP A 75 28.87 32.42 -15.41
N PHE A 76 29.45 31.22 -15.25
CA PHE A 76 28.94 30.00 -15.86
C PHE A 76 28.32 29.05 -14.84
N GLU A 77 27.20 28.43 -15.25
CA GLU A 77 26.55 27.33 -14.52
C GLU A 77 26.42 26.12 -15.46
N LEU A 78 26.99 24.97 -15.09
CA LEU A 78 26.81 23.71 -15.80
C LEU A 78 25.88 22.79 -15.01
N ASP A 79 24.67 22.59 -15.51
CA ASP A 79 23.67 21.70 -14.93
C ASP A 79 23.73 20.31 -15.57
N THR A 80 24.24 19.33 -14.82
CA THR A 80 24.38 17.94 -15.29
C THR A 80 23.07 17.16 -15.37
N GLY A 81 21.98 17.64 -14.78
CA GLY A 81 20.65 17.04 -14.86
C GLY A 81 19.86 17.54 -16.06
N LEU A 82 19.96 18.84 -16.36
CA LEU A 82 19.29 19.46 -17.51
C LEU A 82 20.12 19.40 -18.81
N PHE A 83 21.38 18.99 -18.76
CA PHE A 83 22.31 19.04 -19.89
C PHE A 83 22.48 20.46 -20.48
N GLU A 84 22.48 21.47 -19.60
CA GLU A 84 22.57 22.87 -19.99
C GLU A 84 23.83 23.54 -19.42
N LEU A 85 24.54 24.29 -20.28
CA LEU A 85 25.50 25.30 -19.84
C LEU A 85 24.79 26.65 -19.91
N ARG A 86 24.81 27.41 -18.82
CA ARG A 86 24.30 28.79 -18.77
C ARG A 86 25.47 29.75 -18.57
N HIS A 87 25.38 30.91 -19.22
CA HIS A 87 26.29 32.03 -19.01
C HIS A 87 25.46 33.26 -18.66
N ALA A 88 25.66 33.83 -17.47
CA ALA A 88 24.86 34.93 -16.94
C ALA A 88 23.33 34.69 -17.09
N GLY A 89 22.88 33.47 -16.78
CA GLY A 89 21.46 33.06 -16.87
C GLY A 89 20.95 32.69 -18.27
N SER A 90 21.74 32.88 -19.33
CA SER A 90 21.34 32.51 -20.71
C SER A 90 21.87 31.13 -21.11
N VAL A 91 21.01 30.26 -21.62
CA VAL A 91 21.38 28.90 -22.06
C VAL A 91 22.26 28.94 -23.31
N ARG A 92 23.42 28.29 -23.24
CA ARG A 92 24.34 28.05 -24.36
C ARG A 92 24.23 26.59 -24.79
N LYS A 93 23.87 26.37 -26.06
CA LYS A 93 23.82 25.02 -26.63
C LYS A 93 25.23 24.46 -26.78
N LEU A 94 25.43 23.25 -26.27
CA LEU A 94 26.66 22.48 -26.39
C LEU A 94 26.40 21.18 -27.13
N GLU A 95 27.40 20.72 -27.88
CA GLU A 95 27.38 19.35 -28.37
C GLU A 95 27.49 18.36 -27.20
N PRO A 96 26.81 17.21 -27.23
CA PRO A 96 26.78 16.27 -26.11
C PRO A 96 28.17 15.80 -25.64
N GLN A 97 29.12 15.61 -26.55
CA GLN A 97 30.48 15.19 -26.19
C GLN A 97 31.29 16.30 -25.52
N VAL A 98 31.06 17.55 -25.94
CA VAL A 98 31.68 18.74 -25.34
C VAL A 98 31.12 18.99 -23.93
N PHE A 99 29.81 18.79 -23.76
CA PHE A 99 29.16 18.84 -22.45
C PHE A 99 29.73 17.78 -21.50
N ASN A 100 29.81 16.52 -21.94
CA ASN A 100 30.33 15.43 -21.12
C ASN A 100 31.81 15.63 -20.75
N LEU A 101 32.60 16.22 -21.64
CA LEU A 101 33.98 16.59 -21.37
C LEU A 101 34.09 17.62 -20.24
N LEU A 102 33.28 18.68 -20.31
CA LEU A 102 33.24 19.72 -19.28
C LEU A 102 32.81 19.15 -17.93
N ALA A 103 31.74 18.34 -17.91
CA ALA A 103 31.25 17.69 -16.71
C ALA A 103 32.30 16.77 -16.07
N LEU A 104 33.07 16.03 -16.88
CA LEU A 104 34.16 15.18 -16.40
C LEU A 104 35.29 15.99 -15.76
N LEU A 105 35.75 17.05 -16.43
CA LEU A 105 36.84 17.91 -15.94
C LEU A 105 36.45 18.69 -14.68
N LEU A 106 35.18 19.11 -14.55
CA LEU A 106 34.66 19.78 -13.37
C LEU A 106 34.46 18.82 -12.19
N ARG A 107 33.99 17.58 -12.45
CA ARG A 107 33.88 16.54 -11.41
C ARG A 107 35.25 16.18 -10.84
N LYS A 108 36.28 16.16 -11.68
CA LYS A 108 37.69 15.95 -11.29
C LYS A 108 38.46 17.28 -11.23
N HIS A 109 37.82 18.36 -10.77
CA HIS A 109 38.48 19.67 -10.64
C HIS A 109 39.81 19.57 -9.87
N ASP A 110 40.77 20.41 -10.23
CA ASP A 110 42.15 20.41 -9.72
C ASP A 110 42.96 19.12 -9.91
N GLN A 111 42.38 18.06 -10.48
CA GLN A 111 43.06 16.82 -10.85
C GLN A 111 43.38 16.78 -12.35
N VAL A 112 44.51 16.17 -12.70
CA VAL A 112 44.87 15.96 -14.11
C VAL A 112 44.16 14.71 -14.61
N VAL A 113 43.30 14.85 -15.59
CA VAL A 113 42.62 13.73 -16.27
C VAL A 113 43.42 13.39 -17.53
N SER A 114 43.84 12.13 -17.66
CA SER A 114 44.66 11.69 -18.78
C SER A 114 43.86 11.64 -20.09
N LYS A 115 44.56 11.69 -21.23
CA LYS A 115 43.90 11.54 -22.54
C LYS A 115 43.17 10.21 -22.63
N ASP A 116 43.79 9.13 -22.17
CA ASP A 116 43.24 7.78 -22.24
C ASP A 116 42.00 7.63 -21.36
N ASP A 117 41.99 8.25 -20.18
CA ASP A 117 40.81 8.27 -19.29
C ASP A 117 39.65 9.05 -19.91
N ILE A 118 39.93 10.21 -20.52
CA ILE A 118 38.91 11.01 -21.21
C ILE A 118 38.33 10.22 -22.38
N LEU A 119 39.17 9.56 -23.17
CA LEU A 119 38.76 8.74 -24.30
C LEU A 119 37.89 7.55 -23.85
N ALA A 120 38.32 6.83 -22.81
CA ALA A 120 37.59 5.70 -22.25
C ALA A 120 36.22 6.13 -21.70
N GLU A 121 36.16 7.26 -20.99
CA GLU A 121 34.96 7.71 -20.30
C GLU A 121 33.93 8.35 -21.24
N LEU A 122 34.36 9.16 -22.22
CA LEU A 122 33.45 9.82 -23.17
C LEU A 122 33.04 8.93 -24.35
N TRP A 123 33.94 8.07 -24.84
CA TRP A 123 33.69 7.26 -26.04
C TRP A 123 33.50 5.77 -25.76
N ARG A 124 33.52 5.34 -24.49
CA ARG A 124 33.13 3.99 -24.03
C ARG A 124 33.72 2.85 -24.87
N GLY A 125 35.02 2.95 -25.21
CA GLY A 125 35.74 1.93 -25.99
C GLY A 125 35.71 2.08 -27.52
N ARG A 126 35.10 3.15 -28.07
CA ARG A 126 35.23 3.48 -29.50
C ARG A 126 36.60 4.11 -29.77
N VAL A 127 37.33 3.59 -30.77
CA VAL A 127 38.61 4.15 -31.20
C VAL A 127 38.37 5.46 -31.95
N VAL A 128 38.85 6.57 -31.40
CA VAL A 128 38.81 7.90 -32.02
C VAL A 128 40.21 8.50 -32.07
N SER A 129 40.46 9.39 -33.03
CA SER A 129 41.77 10.02 -33.21
C SER A 129 42.04 11.13 -32.17
N ASP A 130 43.32 11.38 -31.88
CA ASP A 130 43.77 12.52 -31.05
C ASP A 130 43.24 13.88 -31.55
N ALA A 131 42.98 13.99 -32.86
CA ALA A 131 42.37 15.18 -33.47
C ALA A 131 40.92 15.40 -33.00
N THR A 132 40.18 14.34 -32.71
CA THR A 132 38.80 14.38 -32.21
C THR A 132 38.77 14.91 -30.77
N LEU A 133 39.65 14.40 -29.91
CA LEU A 133 39.81 14.89 -28.54
C LEU A 133 40.27 16.36 -28.54
N SER A 134 41.20 16.72 -29.42
CA SER A 134 41.69 18.11 -29.55
C SER A 134 40.58 19.07 -29.99
N THR A 135 39.69 18.64 -30.89
CA THR A 135 38.52 19.42 -31.33
C THR A 135 37.50 19.58 -30.20
N CYS A 136 37.24 18.51 -29.45
CA CYS A 136 36.32 18.53 -28.30
C CYS A 136 36.83 19.45 -27.18
N ILE A 137 38.13 19.41 -26.87
CA ILE A 137 38.77 20.33 -25.90
C ILE A 137 38.70 21.79 -26.37
N LYS A 138 38.90 22.04 -27.66
CA LYS A 138 38.81 23.39 -28.23
C LYS A 138 37.39 23.95 -28.12
N ALA A 139 36.39 23.13 -28.43
CA ALA A 139 34.98 23.50 -28.29
C ALA A 139 34.58 23.71 -26.83
N ALA A 140 35.07 22.87 -25.91
CA ALA A 140 34.84 23.00 -24.48
C ALA A 140 35.39 24.32 -23.92
N ARG A 141 36.63 24.67 -24.27
CA ARG A 141 37.24 25.95 -23.90
C ARG A 141 36.44 27.14 -24.42
N HIS A 142 36.11 27.13 -25.71
CA HIS A 142 35.35 28.22 -26.32
C HIS A 142 33.98 28.43 -25.66
N ALA A 143 33.29 27.34 -25.29
CA ALA A 143 31.99 27.40 -24.66
C ALA A 143 31.99 28.12 -23.30
N ILE A 144 33.09 27.98 -22.55
CA ILE A 144 33.29 28.59 -21.23
C ILE A 144 34.12 29.88 -21.27
N GLY A 145 34.28 30.48 -22.45
CA GLY A 145 35.04 31.74 -22.60
C GLY A 145 36.55 31.60 -22.36
N ASP A 146 37.08 30.38 -22.50
CA ASP A 146 38.52 30.07 -22.43
C ASP A 146 39.07 29.76 -23.84
N ASP A 147 40.39 29.75 -23.98
CA ASP A 147 41.05 29.40 -25.24
C ASP A 147 42.38 28.67 -25.03
N GLY A 148 43.02 28.27 -26.14
CA GLY A 148 44.25 27.49 -26.13
C GLY A 148 45.49 28.26 -25.66
N ASP A 149 45.44 29.59 -25.63
CA ASP A 149 46.57 30.46 -25.30
C ASP A 149 46.46 31.00 -23.87
N ALA A 150 45.27 31.45 -23.48
CA ALA A 150 44.95 31.96 -22.15
C ALA A 150 44.81 30.86 -21.09
N GLN A 151 44.23 29.70 -21.46
CA GLN A 151 44.05 28.50 -20.61
C GLN A 151 43.70 28.81 -19.14
N ARG A 152 42.75 29.72 -18.94
CA ARG A 152 42.37 30.25 -17.62
C ARG A 152 41.53 29.26 -16.82
N LEU A 153 40.80 28.38 -17.51
CA LEU A 153 39.84 27.46 -16.90
C LEU A 153 40.21 26.00 -17.18
N ILE A 154 40.58 25.65 -18.41
CA ILE A 154 41.05 24.31 -18.78
C ILE A 154 42.52 24.39 -19.19
N ARG A 155 43.40 23.86 -18.34
CA ARG A 155 44.85 23.85 -18.56
C ARG A 155 45.31 22.56 -19.21
N THR A 156 46.15 22.67 -20.24
CA THR A 156 46.85 21.53 -20.82
C THR A 156 48.10 21.22 -20.00
N VAL A 157 48.20 20.01 -19.45
CA VAL A 157 49.42 19.50 -18.82
C VAL A 157 50.16 18.66 -19.85
N ARG A 158 51.25 19.22 -20.40
CA ARG A 158 52.02 18.59 -21.49
C ARG A 158 52.40 17.15 -21.15
N GLY A 159 52.04 16.23 -22.05
CA GLY A 159 52.32 14.80 -21.92
C GLY A 159 51.50 14.04 -20.87
N ARG A 160 50.59 14.69 -20.13
CA ARG A 160 49.81 14.04 -19.06
C ARG A 160 48.29 14.15 -19.22
N GLY A 161 47.77 15.24 -19.79
CA GLY A 161 46.33 15.38 -20.00
C GLY A 161 45.82 16.80 -19.76
N PHE A 162 44.60 16.93 -19.24
CA PHE A 162 43.91 18.19 -19.03
C PHE A 162 43.42 18.34 -17.59
N ARG A 163 43.39 19.58 -17.10
CA ARG A 163 42.95 19.89 -15.74
C ARG A 163 42.06 21.13 -15.75
N PHE A 164 40.92 21.08 -15.07
CA PHE A 164 40.15 22.27 -14.77
C PHE A 164 40.79 23.00 -13.58
N VAL A 165 41.09 24.29 -13.74
CA VAL A 165 41.79 25.15 -12.77
C VAL A 165 41.02 26.41 -12.40
N GLY A 166 39.78 26.54 -12.88
CA GLY A 166 38.90 27.65 -12.50
C GLY A 166 38.45 27.51 -11.05
N ALA A 167 38.33 28.64 -10.34
CA ALA A 167 37.75 28.66 -9.01
C ALA A 167 36.28 28.22 -9.10
N LEU A 168 35.97 27.08 -8.48
CA LEU A 168 34.60 26.67 -8.23
C LEU A 168 34.10 27.44 -7.02
N ASP A 169 32.91 28.03 -7.11
CA ASP A 169 32.27 28.52 -5.91
C ASP A 169 32.05 27.33 -4.97
N PRO A 170 32.53 27.38 -3.72
CA PRO A 170 32.29 26.30 -2.77
C PRO A 170 30.77 26.16 -2.65
N ALA A 171 30.27 25.02 -3.10
CA ALA A 171 28.86 24.72 -3.07
C ALA A 171 28.34 25.02 -1.65
N PRO A 172 27.24 25.78 -1.49
CA PRO A 172 26.53 25.74 -0.22
C PRO A 172 26.24 24.26 0.06
N LEU A 173 26.62 23.80 1.26
CA LEU A 173 26.09 22.57 1.87
C LEU A 173 24.63 22.45 1.45
N PRO A 174 24.18 21.29 0.95
CA PRO A 174 22.96 21.19 0.18
C PRO A 174 21.81 21.83 0.96
N ALA A 175 21.47 23.06 0.58
CA ALA A 175 20.14 23.55 0.80
C ALA A 175 19.28 22.56 0.04
N ALA A 176 18.42 21.87 0.80
CA ALA A 176 17.44 20.95 0.29
C ALA A 176 16.95 21.48 -1.05
N ALA A 177 17.02 20.64 -2.09
CA ALA A 177 16.23 20.87 -3.28
C ALA A 177 14.83 21.32 -2.80
N PRO A 178 14.17 22.31 -3.43
CA PRO A 178 12.73 22.34 -3.28
C PRO A 178 12.30 20.91 -3.59
N ALA A 179 11.69 20.27 -2.58
CA ALA A 179 11.23 18.90 -2.70
C ALA A 179 10.65 18.76 -4.10
N ALA A 180 11.02 17.70 -4.83
CA ALA A 180 10.22 17.27 -5.97
C ALA A 180 8.78 17.51 -5.56
N SER A 181 8.07 18.44 -6.24
CA SER A 181 6.80 18.95 -5.73
C SER A 181 6.04 17.72 -5.25
N PRO A 182 5.68 17.67 -3.95
CA PRO A 182 5.16 16.45 -3.36
C PRO A 182 4.12 15.93 -4.34
N PRO A 183 4.19 14.64 -4.71
CA PRO A 183 3.32 14.10 -5.73
C PRO A 183 1.91 14.58 -5.42
N ARG A 184 1.31 15.33 -6.35
CA ARG A 184 0.16 16.18 -6.05
C ARG A 184 -0.95 15.26 -5.52
N GLN A 185 -1.11 15.25 -4.19
CA GLN A 185 -2.13 14.45 -3.53
C GLN A 185 -3.46 14.88 -4.12
N THR A 186 -4.34 13.92 -4.38
CA THR A 186 -5.67 14.26 -4.87
C THR A 186 -6.34 15.14 -3.82
N THR A 187 -6.61 16.38 -4.17
CA THR A 187 -7.15 17.38 -3.23
C THR A 187 -8.67 17.36 -3.26
N LEU A 188 -9.30 17.36 -2.08
CA LEU A 188 -10.75 17.27 -1.93
C LEU A 188 -11.27 18.37 -1.00
N ALA A 189 -12.33 19.08 -1.39
CA ALA A 189 -13.13 19.91 -0.49
C ALA A 189 -14.51 19.29 -0.26
N LEU A 190 -15.01 19.32 0.98
CA LEU A 190 -16.40 19.00 1.28
C LEU A 190 -17.13 20.30 1.58
N LEU A 191 -18.00 20.73 0.66
CA LEU A 191 -18.75 21.96 0.82
C LEU A 191 -19.91 21.77 1.80
N PRO A 192 -20.34 22.85 2.50
CA PRO A 192 -21.51 22.81 3.37
C PRO A 192 -22.73 22.28 2.62
N PHE A 193 -23.44 21.31 3.21
CA PHE A 193 -24.65 20.78 2.58
C PHE A 193 -25.77 21.82 2.64
N GLU A 194 -26.49 21.97 1.53
CA GLU A 194 -27.62 22.89 1.46
C GLU A 194 -28.82 22.35 2.24
N VAL A 195 -29.45 23.22 3.03
CA VAL A 195 -30.70 22.91 3.73
C VAL A 195 -31.81 23.77 3.15
N PHE A 196 -32.76 23.16 2.43
CA PHE A 196 -33.88 23.86 1.79
C PHE A 196 -35.04 24.18 2.77
N SER A 197 -34.70 24.50 4.01
CA SER A 197 -35.63 24.85 5.08
C SER A 197 -34.93 25.69 6.15
N ASN A 198 -35.65 26.57 6.83
CA ASN A 198 -35.09 27.36 7.94
C ASN A 198 -35.07 26.59 9.27
N ASP A 199 -34.75 25.30 9.20
CA ASP A 199 -34.76 24.35 10.31
C ASP A 199 -33.37 24.30 10.95
N ALA A 200 -33.25 24.76 12.19
CA ALA A 200 -31.98 24.85 12.90
C ALA A 200 -31.36 23.47 13.17
N ASP A 201 -32.19 22.46 13.42
CA ASP A 201 -31.75 21.10 13.72
C ASP A 201 -31.18 20.44 12.45
N LEU A 202 -31.82 20.68 11.30
CA LEU A 202 -31.30 20.22 10.00
C LEU A 202 -30.00 20.92 9.60
N ASN A 203 -29.87 22.22 9.92
CA ASN A 203 -28.62 22.95 9.67
C ASN A 203 -27.48 22.43 10.56
N TYR A 204 -27.78 22.09 11.81
CA TYR A 204 -26.80 21.48 12.72
C TYR A 204 -26.37 20.09 12.22
N LEU A 205 -27.32 19.25 11.81
CA LEU A 205 -27.05 17.95 11.20
C LEU A 205 -26.19 18.08 9.94
N ALA A 206 -26.56 18.98 9.02
CA ALA A 206 -25.82 19.19 7.78
C ALA A 206 -24.36 19.60 8.03
N ASP A 207 -24.14 20.49 9.01
CA ASP A 207 -22.80 20.92 9.40
C ASP A 207 -21.97 19.78 10.03
N GLY A 208 -22.60 18.99 10.90
CA GLY A 208 -21.99 17.84 11.56
C GLY A 208 -21.62 16.73 10.57
N LEU A 209 -22.51 16.44 9.61
CA LEU A 209 -22.23 15.48 8.53
C LEU A 209 -20.99 15.85 7.71
N VAL A 210 -20.83 17.13 7.37
CA VAL A 210 -19.65 17.59 6.64
C VAL A 210 -18.38 17.45 7.49
N GLU A 211 -18.47 17.68 8.80
CA GLU A 211 -17.35 17.52 9.74
C GLU A 211 -16.91 16.05 9.88
N ASP A 212 -17.86 15.14 10.06
CA ASP A 212 -17.60 13.71 10.18
C ASP A 212 -17.05 13.14 8.87
N LEU A 213 -17.61 13.56 7.74
CA LEU A 213 -17.11 13.15 6.42
C LEU A 213 -15.72 13.72 6.13
N THR A 214 -15.45 14.97 6.51
CA THR A 214 -14.11 15.56 6.38
C THR A 214 -13.09 14.73 7.15
N THR A 215 -13.43 14.38 8.39
CA THR A 215 -12.60 13.55 9.26
C THR A 215 -12.40 12.13 8.69
N ALA A 216 -13.46 11.51 8.18
CA ALA A 216 -13.39 10.18 7.59
C ALA A 216 -12.54 10.15 6.31
N MET A 217 -12.70 11.14 5.43
CA MET A 217 -11.96 11.21 4.16
C MET A 217 -10.49 11.58 4.37
N ALA A 218 -10.17 12.38 5.39
CA ALA A 218 -8.79 12.74 5.72
C ALA A 218 -7.91 11.54 6.12
N ARG A 219 -8.52 10.40 6.47
CA ARG A 219 -7.79 9.15 6.78
C ARG A 219 -7.30 8.41 5.54
N ILE A 220 -7.72 8.81 4.34
CA ILE A 220 -7.33 8.15 3.10
C ILE A 220 -5.93 8.67 2.71
N PRO A 221 -4.85 7.85 2.74
CA PRO A 221 -3.46 8.31 2.61
C PRO A 221 -3.12 8.99 1.27
N ALA A 222 -3.99 8.81 0.27
CA ALA A 222 -3.87 9.36 -1.07
C ALA A 222 -4.57 10.72 -1.27
N LEU A 223 -5.35 11.19 -0.28
CA LEU A 223 -6.19 12.37 -0.37
C LEU A 223 -5.67 13.49 0.54
N LEU A 224 -5.66 14.71 0.03
CA LEU A 224 -5.49 15.92 0.82
C LEU A 224 -6.86 16.58 0.97
N VAL A 225 -7.50 16.41 2.14
CA VAL A 225 -8.81 17.01 2.40
C VAL A 225 -8.63 18.43 2.96
N ILE A 226 -9.23 19.41 2.28
CA ILE A 226 -9.20 20.81 2.71
C ILE A 226 -10.01 20.98 3.99
N SER A 227 -9.47 21.79 4.89
CA SER A 227 -10.06 22.01 6.20
C SER A 227 -11.51 22.49 6.11
N ARG A 228 -12.31 22.06 7.09
CA ARG A 228 -13.69 22.50 7.25
C ARG A 228 -13.83 24.02 7.24
N ALA A 229 -12.95 24.73 7.95
CA ALA A 229 -13.00 26.19 8.06
C ALA A 229 -12.92 26.90 6.69
N SER A 230 -12.07 26.40 5.78
CA SER A 230 -11.94 26.96 4.43
C SER A 230 -13.17 26.63 3.57
N SER A 231 -13.73 25.44 3.69
CA SER A 231 -14.93 25.04 2.94
C SER A 231 -16.21 25.75 3.44
N PHE A 232 -16.28 26.06 4.74
CA PHE A 232 -17.43 26.75 5.35
C PHE A 232 -17.54 28.23 4.95
N ALA A 233 -16.52 28.82 4.34
CA ALA A 233 -16.62 30.14 3.71
C ALA A 233 -17.66 30.18 2.58
N TYR A 234 -18.06 29.03 2.04
CA TYR A 234 -19.11 28.87 1.05
C TYR A 234 -20.51 28.62 1.62
N LYS A 235 -20.68 28.61 2.95
CA LYS A 235 -21.99 28.39 3.56
C LYS A 235 -22.99 29.47 3.12
N GLY A 236 -24.13 29.03 2.60
CA GLY A 236 -25.16 29.92 2.04
C GLY A 236 -24.78 30.57 0.71
N LYS A 237 -23.70 30.11 0.06
CA LYS A 237 -23.28 30.52 -1.28
C LYS A 237 -23.42 29.31 -2.23
N GLN A 238 -23.63 29.58 -3.52
CA GLN A 238 -23.55 28.57 -4.56
C GLN A 238 -22.34 28.83 -5.47
N PRO A 239 -21.12 28.48 -5.02
CA PRO A 239 -19.94 28.65 -5.84
C PRO A 239 -19.98 27.67 -7.01
N THR A 240 -19.44 28.09 -8.16
CA THR A 240 -19.19 27.17 -9.27
C THR A 240 -17.96 26.31 -8.98
N ALA A 241 -17.89 25.12 -9.59
CA ALA A 241 -16.74 24.22 -9.45
C ALA A 241 -15.40 24.90 -9.79
N GLN A 242 -15.41 25.78 -10.79
CA GLN A 242 -14.25 26.58 -11.17
C GLN A 242 -13.82 27.57 -10.08
N GLN A 243 -14.77 28.26 -9.43
CA GLN A 243 -14.45 29.17 -8.33
C GLN A 243 -13.83 28.43 -7.15
N VAL A 244 -14.40 27.27 -6.77
CA VAL A 244 -13.86 26.44 -5.69
C VAL A 244 -12.44 25.96 -6.04
N ARG A 245 -12.18 25.60 -7.30
CA ARG A 245 -10.84 25.24 -7.77
C ARG A 245 -9.84 26.37 -7.67
N GLU A 246 -10.22 27.57 -8.11
CA GLU A 246 -9.34 28.75 -8.12
C GLU A 246 -9.02 29.22 -6.70
N GLU A 247 -10.02 29.20 -5.80
CA GLU A 247 -9.89 29.71 -4.44
C GLU A 247 -9.30 28.69 -3.46
N LEU A 248 -9.66 27.40 -3.57
CA LEU A 248 -9.17 26.35 -2.66
C LEU A 248 -8.07 25.47 -3.27
N GLY A 249 -7.82 25.55 -4.58
CA GLY A 249 -6.79 24.74 -5.24
C GLY A 249 -7.08 23.24 -5.29
N VAL A 250 -8.36 22.84 -5.20
CA VAL A 250 -8.77 21.44 -5.11
C VAL A 250 -8.95 20.78 -6.48
N ASP A 251 -8.76 19.46 -6.54
CA ASP A 251 -9.05 18.64 -7.74
C ASP A 251 -10.53 18.25 -7.77
N TYR A 252 -11.08 17.88 -6.61
CA TYR A 252 -12.46 17.43 -6.45
C TYR A 252 -13.19 18.19 -5.36
N MET A 253 -14.51 18.27 -5.50
CA MET A 253 -15.40 18.77 -4.45
C MET A 253 -16.57 17.82 -4.22
N VAL A 254 -17.04 17.77 -2.98
CA VAL A 254 -18.26 17.09 -2.58
C VAL A 254 -19.30 18.14 -2.21
N GLU A 255 -20.46 18.03 -2.83
CA GLU A 255 -21.62 18.86 -2.54
C GLU A 255 -22.79 17.99 -2.12
N GLY A 256 -23.70 18.56 -1.34
CA GLY A 256 -24.87 17.83 -0.90
C GLY A 256 -26.00 18.73 -0.47
N SER A 257 -27.15 18.11 -0.23
CA SER A 257 -28.28 18.78 0.38
C SER A 257 -29.02 17.87 1.35
N VAL A 258 -29.59 18.46 2.39
CA VAL A 258 -30.43 17.79 3.38
C VAL A 258 -31.80 18.43 3.33
N ARG A 259 -32.84 17.60 3.14
CA ARG A 259 -34.22 18.06 3.22
C ARG A 259 -35.10 17.05 3.91
N ARG A 260 -36.13 17.55 4.60
CA ARG A 260 -37.19 16.71 5.14
C ARG A 260 -38.24 16.44 4.06
N VAL A 261 -38.61 15.18 3.90
CA VAL A 261 -39.68 14.72 3.01
C VAL A 261 -40.60 13.81 3.82
N ALA A 262 -41.77 14.33 4.19
CA ALA A 262 -42.70 13.67 5.12
C ALA A 262 -42.00 13.26 6.43
N ASP A 263 -41.89 11.95 6.68
CA ASP A 263 -41.31 11.35 7.88
C ASP A 263 -39.83 10.96 7.72
N GLN A 264 -39.21 11.35 6.61
CA GLN A 264 -37.84 10.96 6.25
C GLN A 264 -36.96 12.19 6.01
N LEU A 265 -35.67 12.03 6.32
CA LEU A 265 -34.57 12.87 5.88
C LEU A 265 -34.04 12.31 4.57
N ARG A 266 -34.04 13.16 3.54
CA ARG A 266 -33.40 12.86 2.26
C ARG A 266 -32.12 13.65 2.16
N ILE A 267 -31.00 12.94 2.12
CA ILE A 267 -29.67 13.51 1.91
C ILE A 267 -29.23 13.21 0.48
N HIS A 268 -28.87 14.23 -0.28
CA HIS A 268 -28.25 14.10 -1.59
C HIS A 268 -26.75 14.38 -1.47
N VAL A 269 -25.91 13.59 -2.11
CA VAL A 269 -24.45 13.79 -2.12
C VAL A 269 -23.92 13.57 -3.54
N GLN A 270 -22.97 14.42 -3.95
CA GLN A 270 -22.34 14.39 -5.26
C GLN A 270 -20.84 14.59 -5.15
N LEU A 271 -20.09 13.92 -6.01
CA LEU A 271 -18.66 14.12 -6.21
C LEU A 271 -18.45 14.78 -7.58
N ILE A 272 -17.77 15.91 -7.62
CA ILE A 272 -17.61 16.75 -8.80
C ILE A 272 -16.13 16.95 -9.10
N ASP A 273 -15.75 16.79 -10.36
CA ASP A 273 -14.46 17.22 -10.89
C ASP A 273 -14.47 18.73 -11.05
N THR A 274 -13.62 19.43 -10.29
CA THR A 274 -13.59 20.89 -10.32
C THR A 274 -12.94 21.47 -11.56
N ALA A 275 -12.19 20.66 -12.32
CA ALA A 275 -11.58 21.09 -13.56
C ALA A 275 -12.58 21.18 -14.71
N THR A 276 -13.55 20.26 -14.75
CA THR A 276 -14.55 20.16 -15.82
C THR A 276 -15.95 20.61 -15.37
N GLY A 277 -16.19 20.69 -14.06
CA GLY A 277 -17.53 20.83 -13.48
C GLY A 277 -18.39 19.57 -13.63
N GLY A 278 -17.80 18.44 -14.04
CA GLY A 278 -18.52 17.20 -14.30
C GLY A 278 -18.87 16.44 -13.02
N HIS A 279 -20.11 15.97 -12.91
CA HIS A 279 -20.53 15.06 -11.83
C HIS A 279 -19.96 13.66 -12.08
N LEU A 280 -18.99 13.25 -11.26
CA LEU A 280 -18.38 11.94 -11.33
C LEU A 280 -19.23 10.86 -10.67
N TRP A 281 -19.98 11.25 -9.64
CA TRP A 281 -20.85 10.37 -8.89
C TRP A 281 -21.93 11.18 -8.17
N ALA A 282 -23.12 10.61 -8.03
CA ALA A 282 -24.22 11.19 -7.27
C ALA A 282 -25.08 10.08 -6.64
N ARG A 283 -25.56 10.29 -5.42
CA ARG A 283 -26.50 9.37 -4.76
C ARG A 283 -27.36 10.11 -3.74
N HIS A 284 -28.56 9.58 -3.50
CA HIS A 284 -29.39 10.00 -2.38
C HIS A 284 -29.51 8.90 -1.32
N PHE A 285 -29.75 9.32 -0.08
CA PHE A 285 -29.95 8.49 1.10
C PHE A 285 -31.24 8.93 1.78
N ASP A 286 -32.12 7.98 2.08
CA ASP A 286 -33.35 8.22 2.83
C ASP A 286 -33.22 7.60 4.23
N ARG A 287 -33.52 8.38 5.27
CA ARG A 287 -33.45 7.96 6.68
C ARG A 287 -34.65 8.43 7.48
N PRO A 288 -35.10 7.68 8.49
CA PRO A 288 -36.10 8.18 9.43
C PRO A 288 -35.63 9.48 10.09
N HIS A 289 -36.53 10.45 10.24
CA HIS A 289 -36.19 11.74 10.86
C HIS A 289 -36.12 11.69 12.40
N THR A 290 -36.51 10.58 13.01
CA THR A 290 -36.52 10.39 14.46
C THR A 290 -35.12 10.06 14.98
N GLY A 291 -34.58 10.88 15.87
CA GLY A 291 -33.26 10.66 16.50
C GLY A 291 -32.08 11.16 15.68
N ILE A 292 -32.15 12.41 15.21
CA ILE A 292 -31.13 13.09 14.39
C ILE A 292 -29.70 12.85 14.92
N ASP A 293 -29.51 12.99 16.23
CA ASP A 293 -28.22 12.83 16.91
C ASP A 293 -27.70 11.38 16.88
N ALA A 294 -28.59 10.38 16.87
CA ALA A 294 -28.23 8.97 16.82
C ALA A 294 -27.94 8.48 15.40
N VAL A 295 -28.41 9.22 14.38
CA VAL A 295 -28.37 8.79 12.97
C VAL A 295 -27.27 9.53 12.18
N GLN A 296 -26.72 10.64 12.71
CA GLN A 296 -25.64 11.40 12.06
C GLN A 296 -24.42 10.53 11.74
N ASP A 297 -23.87 9.82 12.74
CA ASP A 297 -22.73 8.92 12.56
C ASP A 297 -23.03 7.85 11.51
N GLU A 298 -24.22 7.26 11.53
CA GLU A 298 -24.65 6.25 10.58
C GLU A 298 -24.80 6.79 9.15
N ILE A 299 -25.26 8.04 9.00
CA ILE A 299 -25.37 8.73 7.71
C ILE A 299 -23.97 9.05 7.17
N ALA A 300 -23.09 9.63 8.01
CA ALA A 300 -21.71 9.92 7.63
C ALA A 300 -20.97 8.63 7.21
N LEU A 301 -21.17 7.54 7.97
CA LEU A 301 -20.71 6.20 7.62
C LEU A 301 -21.24 5.79 6.25
N ALA A 302 -22.56 5.82 6.06
CA ALA A 302 -23.24 5.35 4.85
C ALA A 302 -22.78 6.14 3.60
N ILE A 303 -22.61 7.45 3.72
CA ILE A 303 -22.10 8.31 2.65
C ILE A 303 -20.64 7.96 2.37
N GLY A 304 -19.82 7.85 3.42
CA GLY A 304 -18.44 7.45 3.33
C GLY A 304 -18.26 6.13 2.57
N GLN A 305 -19.05 5.08 2.85
CA GLN A 305 -18.85 3.76 2.23
C GLN A 305 -19.01 3.78 0.71
N VAL A 306 -19.71 4.79 0.19
CA VAL A 306 -19.91 4.95 -1.25
C VAL A 306 -18.91 5.95 -1.83
N LEU A 307 -18.56 6.98 -1.06
CA LEU A 307 -17.68 8.06 -1.48
C LEU A 307 -16.21 7.63 -1.52
N GLU A 308 -15.70 6.91 -0.53
CA GLU A 308 -14.29 6.46 -0.50
C GLU A 308 -13.93 5.58 -1.72
N PRO A 309 -14.68 4.53 -2.07
CA PRO A 309 -14.37 3.73 -3.26
C PRO A 309 -14.49 4.51 -4.57
N ALA A 310 -15.26 5.61 -4.60
CA ALA A 310 -15.35 6.50 -5.76
C ALA A 310 -14.09 7.37 -5.84
N LEU A 311 -13.64 7.95 -4.73
CA LEU A 311 -12.41 8.76 -4.65
C LEU A 311 -11.17 7.94 -4.98
N VAL A 312 -11.01 6.75 -4.40
CA VAL A 312 -9.89 5.84 -4.70
C VAL A 312 -9.85 5.47 -6.18
N ARG A 313 -11.00 5.24 -6.81
CA ARG A 313 -11.10 4.96 -8.26
C ARG A 313 -10.64 6.15 -9.09
N VAL A 314 -11.10 7.35 -8.73
CA VAL A 314 -10.77 8.58 -9.45
C VAL A 314 -9.26 8.90 -9.33
N SER A 315 -8.67 8.77 -8.14
CA SER A 315 -7.23 8.90 -7.94
C SER A 315 -6.44 7.84 -8.73
N TYR A 316 -6.91 6.59 -8.77
CA TYR A 316 -6.32 5.54 -9.61
C TYR A 316 -6.38 5.88 -11.11
N HIS A 317 -7.51 6.41 -11.60
CA HIS A 317 -7.65 6.80 -13.00
C HIS A 317 -6.76 7.98 -13.37
N GLN A 318 -6.64 9.01 -12.53
CA GLN A 318 -5.69 10.10 -12.75
C GLN A 318 -4.25 9.59 -12.82
N ALA A 319 -3.86 8.74 -11.86
CA ALA A 319 -2.56 8.10 -11.87
C ALA A 319 -2.34 7.24 -13.14
N ARG A 320 -3.38 6.74 -13.81
CA ARG A 320 -3.25 6.04 -15.10
C ARG A 320 -3.18 6.97 -16.30
N VAL A 321 -3.94 8.06 -16.33
CA VAL A 321 -3.98 9.00 -17.46
C VAL A 321 -2.64 9.71 -17.62
N HIS A 322 -1.94 10.00 -16.53
CA HIS A 322 -0.59 10.59 -16.55
C HIS A 322 0.53 9.56 -16.76
N ALA A 323 0.27 8.37 -17.33
CA ALA A 323 1.24 7.26 -17.42
C ALA A 323 2.57 7.56 -18.15
N ASN A 324 2.68 8.72 -18.81
CA ASN A 324 3.92 9.18 -19.44
C ASN A 324 4.93 9.80 -18.44
N ASP A 325 4.50 10.15 -17.23
CA ASP A 325 5.40 10.61 -16.17
C ASP A 325 6.00 9.39 -15.43
N ARG A 326 7.33 9.28 -15.45
CA ARG A 326 8.06 8.18 -14.79
C ARG A 326 8.24 8.44 -13.30
N ASN A 327 7.15 8.59 -12.53
CA ASN A 327 7.22 8.84 -11.08
C ASN A 327 6.91 7.58 -10.25
N ALA A 328 7.70 7.32 -9.21
CA ALA A 328 7.52 6.22 -8.26
C ALA A 328 6.16 6.29 -7.54
N TRP A 329 5.79 7.46 -7.01
CA TRP A 329 4.50 7.64 -6.34
C TRP A 329 3.31 7.19 -7.19
N GLN A 330 3.32 7.51 -8.48
CA GLN A 330 2.22 7.17 -9.37
C GLN A 330 2.08 5.66 -9.56
N ARG A 331 3.20 4.93 -9.67
CA ARG A 331 3.19 3.46 -9.75
C ARG A 331 2.66 2.85 -8.45
N TYR A 332 3.06 3.41 -7.31
CA TYR A 332 2.51 3.05 -6.01
C TYR A 332 0.99 3.29 -5.93
N GLN A 333 0.50 4.47 -6.34
CA GLN A 333 -0.94 4.79 -6.32
C GLN A 333 -1.75 3.87 -7.23
N GLN A 334 -1.21 3.55 -8.42
CA GLN A 334 -1.82 2.55 -9.29
C GLN A 334 -1.94 1.20 -8.57
N ALA A 335 -0.87 0.74 -7.91
CA ALA A 335 -0.91 -0.51 -7.15
C ALA A 335 -1.94 -0.47 -6.01
N SER A 336 -1.97 0.62 -5.21
CA SER A 336 -2.86 0.77 -4.06
C SER A 336 -4.35 0.74 -4.43
N GLY A 337 -4.71 1.21 -5.63
CA GLY A 337 -6.09 1.17 -6.12
C GLY A 337 -6.53 -0.17 -6.72
N LEU A 338 -5.61 -1.09 -7.04
CA LEU A 338 -5.92 -2.28 -7.82
C LEU A 338 -6.91 -3.23 -7.13
N LEU A 339 -6.74 -3.48 -5.83
CA LEU A 339 -7.63 -4.38 -5.10
C LEU A 339 -9.06 -3.85 -5.04
N ALA A 340 -9.24 -2.54 -4.88
CA ALA A 340 -10.57 -1.92 -4.89
C ALA A 340 -11.24 -2.07 -6.27
N VAL A 341 -10.47 -1.89 -7.35
CA VAL A 341 -10.99 -1.93 -8.73
C VAL A 341 -11.23 -3.35 -9.21
N LYS A 342 -10.22 -4.22 -9.13
CA LYS A 342 -10.20 -5.55 -9.76
C LYS A 342 -10.51 -6.69 -8.77
N GLY A 343 -10.57 -6.42 -7.47
CA GLY A 343 -10.83 -7.43 -6.45
C GLY A 343 -9.64 -8.34 -6.18
N TRP A 344 -9.86 -9.33 -5.30
CA TRP A 344 -8.83 -10.22 -4.76
C TRP A 344 -8.62 -11.46 -5.65
N HIS A 345 -7.84 -11.30 -6.73
CA HIS A 345 -7.52 -12.36 -7.70
C HIS A 345 -6.00 -12.48 -7.91
N PRO A 346 -5.49 -13.66 -8.33
CA PRO A 346 -4.05 -13.85 -8.57
C PRO A 346 -3.46 -12.81 -9.53
N ASP A 347 -4.17 -12.51 -10.62
CA ASP A 347 -3.75 -11.51 -11.61
C ASP A 347 -3.65 -10.10 -11.02
N THR A 348 -4.61 -9.73 -10.15
CA THR A 348 -4.58 -8.42 -9.46
C THR A 348 -3.36 -8.30 -8.56
N PHE A 349 -3.04 -9.35 -7.81
CA PHE A 349 -1.86 -9.39 -6.94
C PHE A 349 -0.56 -9.31 -7.76
N ALA A 350 -0.45 -10.10 -8.84
CA ALA A 350 0.70 -10.08 -9.72
C ALA A 350 0.94 -8.70 -10.35
N GLU A 351 -0.13 -8.03 -10.80
CA GLU A 351 -0.06 -6.68 -11.35
C GLU A 351 0.34 -5.64 -10.28
N ALA A 352 -0.21 -5.72 -9.07
CA ALA A 352 0.17 -4.84 -7.97
C ALA A 352 1.65 -4.99 -7.60
N VAL A 353 2.14 -6.23 -7.49
CA VAL A 353 3.57 -6.54 -7.27
C VAL A 353 4.43 -5.94 -8.38
N SER A 354 4.03 -6.10 -9.65
CA SER A 354 4.76 -5.54 -10.79
C SER A 354 4.87 -4.02 -10.74
N LEU A 355 3.77 -3.32 -10.44
CA LEU A 355 3.75 -1.87 -10.30
C LEU A 355 4.60 -1.39 -9.12
N LEU A 356 4.60 -2.11 -8.00
CA LEU A 356 5.39 -1.75 -6.83
C LEU A 356 6.89 -1.95 -7.06
N ARG A 357 7.28 -3.04 -7.75
CA ARG A 357 8.67 -3.22 -8.20
C ARG A 357 9.10 -2.11 -9.16
N GLN A 358 8.21 -1.67 -10.06
CA GLN A 358 8.48 -0.53 -10.94
C GLN A 358 8.65 0.76 -10.13
N SER A 359 7.79 1.01 -9.13
CA SER A 359 7.92 2.14 -8.21
C SER A 359 9.29 2.17 -7.55
N ILE A 360 9.72 1.04 -6.97
CA ILE A 360 11.02 0.90 -6.30
C ILE A 360 12.18 1.04 -7.29
N SER A 361 12.03 0.60 -8.54
CA SER A 361 13.06 0.79 -9.56
C SER A 361 13.27 2.26 -9.97
N ILE A 362 12.21 3.07 -9.88
CA ILE A 362 12.24 4.50 -10.18
C ILE A 362 12.85 5.27 -9.00
N ASP A 363 12.36 5.00 -7.80
CA ASP A 363 12.89 5.56 -6.55
C ASP A 363 13.09 4.45 -5.51
N PRO A 364 14.33 3.95 -5.36
CA PRO A 364 14.64 2.93 -4.36
C PRO A 364 14.44 3.38 -2.91
N ALA A 365 14.41 4.69 -2.65
CA ALA A 365 14.23 5.25 -1.30
C ALA A 365 12.75 5.50 -0.95
N TYR A 366 11.81 5.25 -1.87
CA TYR A 366 10.38 5.46 -1.65
C TYR A 366 9.78 4.38 -0.73
N SER A 367 9.85 4.62 0.59
CA SER A 367 9.44 3.68 1.65
C SER A 367 8.01 3.12 1.51
N PRO A 368 6.97 3.88 1.06
CA PRO A 368 5.62 3.34 0.97
C PRO A 368 5.48 2.21 -0.04
N ALA A 369 6.27 2.24 -1.14
CA ALA A 369 6.25 1.17 -2.13
C ALA A 369 6.88 -0.13 -1.61
N HIS A 370 7.95 -0.05 -0.82
CA HIS A 370 8.53 -1.22 -0.16
C HIS A 370 7.54 -1.81 0.84
N ALA A 371 6.91 -0.97 1.67
CA ALA A 371 5.96 -1.42 2.69
C ALA A 371 4.73 -2.09 2.05
N TYR A 372 4.17 -1.48 1.01
CA TYR A 372 3.01 -2.04 0.33
C TYR A 372 3.36 -3.28 -0.52
N LEU A 373 4.56 -3.33 -1.10
CA LEU A 373 5.06 -4.56 -1.75
C LEU A 373 5.12 -5.72 -0.74
N ALA A 374 5.67 -5.45 0.45
CA ALA A 374 5.73 -6.43 1.53
C ALA A 374 4.32 -6.93 1.91
N LEU A 375 3.37 -6.01 2.08
CA LEU A 375 1.98 -6.34 2.40
C LEU A 375 1.34 -7.22 1.32
N ILE A 376 1.44 -6.85 0.04
CA ILE A 376 0.81 -7.59 -1.06
C ILE A 376 1.41 -8.99 -1.21
N LEU A 377 2.75 -9.10 -1.10
CA LEU A 377 3.43 -10.40 -1.13
C LEU A 377 3.03 -11.28 0.06
N ALA A 378 2.95 -10.70 1.25
CA ALA A 378 2.58 -11.43 2.47
C ALA A 378 1.12 -11.91 2.44
N LEU A 379 0.19 -11.03 2.06
CA LEU A 379 -1.22 -11.39 1.88
C LEU A 379 -1.36 -12.47 0.82
N GLY A 380 -0.75 -12.30 -0.36
CA GLY A 380 -0.78 -13.28 -1.44
C GLY A 380 -0.18 -14.64 -1.02
N HIS A 381 0.91 -14.64 -0.24
CA HIS A 381 1.50 -15.84 0.34
C HIS A 381 0.57 -16.53 1.36
N ARG A 382 -0.09 -15.75 2.22
CA ARG A 382 -0.97 -16.24 3.29
C ARG A 382 -2.24 -16.87 2.73
N ILE A 383 -2.83 -16.26 1.70
CA ILE A 383 -4.10 -16.71 1.10
C ILE A 383 -3.90 -17.62 -0.12
N GLY A 384 -2.65 -17.78 -0.58
CA GLY A 384 -2.26 -18.71 -1.64
C GLY A 384 -2.44 -18.22 -3.07
N LEU A 385 -2.72 -16.92 -3.28
CA LEU A 385 -2.92 -16.31 -4.61
C LEU A 385 -1.63 -16.07 -5.41
N LEU A 386 -0.46 -16.45 -4.90
CA LEU A 386 0.82 -16.33 -5.58
C LEU A 386 1.40 -17.70 -5.91
N HIS A 387 1.86 -17.87 -7.16
CA HIS A 387 2.35 -19.16 -7.67
C HIS A 387 3.67 -19.59 -7.02
N ASP A 388 4.62 -18.67 -6.84
CA ASP A 388 5.91 -18.93 -6.19
C ASP A 388 5.92 -18.39 -4.76
N ARG A 389 5.49 -19.25 -3.82
CA ARG A 389 5.30 -18.88 -2.41
C ARG A 389 6.60 -18.60 -1.68
N ASP A 390 7.65 -19.37 -1.95
CA ASP A 390 8.94 -19.21 -1.27
C ASP A 390 9.65 -17.94 -1.74
N ALA A 391 9.59 -17.64 -3.04
CA ALA A 391 10.08 -16.36 -3.55
C ALA A 391 9.27 -15.19 -2.97
N ALA A 392 7.94 -15.28 -2.95
CA ALA A 392 7.08 -14.24 -2.39
C ALA A 392 7.36 -13.99 -0.90
N ARG A 393 7.56 -15.05 -0.10
CA ARG A 393 7.94 -14.94 1.31
C ARG A 393 9.30 -14.26 1.46
N THR A 394 10.30 -14.71 0.70
CA THR A 394 11.67 -14.17 0.78
C THR A 394 11.72 -12.70 0.38
N GLU A 395 11.01 -12.32 -0.69
CA GLU A 395 10.92 -10.94 -1.13
C GLU A 395 10.09 -10.07 -0.20
N GLY A 396 8.98 -10.58 0.32
CA GLY A 396 8.13 -9.85 1.26
C GLY A 396 8.88 -9.48 2.55
N LEU A 397 9.67 -10.41 3.11
CA LEU A 397 10.53 -10.13 4.26
C LEU A 397 11.56 -9.04 3.94
N ARG A 398 12.23 -9.13 2.78
CA ARG A 398 13.23 -8.14 2.35
C ARG A 398 12.60 -6.76 2.15
N ALA A 399 11.40 -6.71 1.56
CA ALA A 399 10.68 -5.46 1.33
C ALA A 399 10.22 -4.83 2.65
N ALA A 400 9.77 -5.63 3.63
CA ALA A 400 9.45 -5.14 4.97
C ALA A 400 10.70 -4.56 5.67
N ASP A 401 11.83 -5.26 5.59
CA ASP A 401 13.10 -4.80 6.17
C ASP A 401 13.59 -3.50 5.51
N ALA A 402 13.48 -3.39 4.18
CA ALA A 402 13.83 -2.18 3.44
C ALA A 402 12.91 -1.01 3.81
N ALA A 403 11.60 -1.25 3.91
CA ALA A 403 10.64 -0.22 4.30
C ALA A 403 10.97 0.37 5.68
N LEU A 404 11.20 -0.49 6.68
CA LEU A 404 11.53 -0.08 8.05
C LEU A 404 12.92 0.57 8.16
N ALA A 405 13.85 0.24 7.28
CA ALA A 405 15.17 0.89 7.24
C ALA A 405 15.12 2.28 6.58
N LEU A 406 14.19 2.49 5.66
CA LEU A 406 14.00 3.77 4.97
C LEU A 406 13.17 4.75 5.79
N ASP A 407 12.11 4.26 6.45
CA ASP A 407 11.21 5.06 7.26
C ASP A 407 10.58 4.19 8.36
N ASP A 408 10.95 4.48 9.61
CA ASP A 408 10.38 3.84 10.79
C ASP A 408 9.44 4.79 11.56
N THR A 409 9.04 5.91 10.95
CA THR A 409 8.25 6.97 11.58
C THR A 409 6.86 7.15 10.99
N ASP A 410 6.66 6.80 9.72
CA ASP A 410 5.34 6.81 9.10
C ASP A 410 4.48 5.62 9.56
N SER A 411 3.34 5.89 10.19
CA SER A 411 2.45 4.86 10.71
C SER A 411 1.89 3.92 9.63
N THR A 412 1.65 4.41 8.40
CA THR A 412 1.19 3.57 7.29
C THR A 412 2.29 2.60 6.87
N VAL A 413 3.53 3.06 6.77
CA VAL A 413 4.71 2.23 6.48
C VAL A 413 4.88 1.15 7.55
N LEU A 414 4.84 1.54 8.84
CA LEU A 414 4.92 0.60 9.96
C LEU A 414 3.76 -0.41 9.94
N GLY A 415 2.53 0.03 9.69
CA GLY A 415 1.35 -0.83 9.64
C GLY A 415 1.43 -1.87 8.51
N PHE A 416 1.90 -1.49 7.33
CA PHE A 416 2.08 -2.41 6.20
C PHE A 416 3.24 -3.39 6.43
N ALA A 417 4.41 -2.89 6.85
CA ALA A 417 5.57 -3.73 7.12
C ALA A 417 5.32 -4.68 8.30
N GLY A 418 4.70 -4.19 9.38
CA GLY A 418 4.31 -4.99 10.54
C GLY A 418 3.31 -6.09 10.18
N CYS A 419 2.30 -5.78 9.37
CA CYS A 419 1.36 -6.80 8.86
C CYS A 419 2.09 -7.85 8.03
N ALA A 420 2.98 -7.43 7.12
CA ALA A 420 3.74 -8.34 6.29
C ALA A 420 4.61 -9.29 7.13
N LEU A 421 5.31 -8.76 8.14
CA LEU A 421 6.10 -9.57 9.07
C LEU A 421 5.22 -10.58 9.81
N ALA A 422 4.04 -10.18 10.30
CA ALA A 422 3.13 -11.09 10.99
C ALA A 422 2.66 -12.24 10.07
N ASP A 423 2.20 -11.91 8.87
CA ASP A 423 1.67 -12.87 7.89
C ASP A 423 2.75 -13.82 7.33
N LEU A 424 4.02 -13.40 7.33
CA LEU A 424 5.18 -14.21 6.91
C LEU A 424 5.80 -15.04 8.06
N GLY A 425 5.14 -15.06 9.22
CA GLY A 425 5.51 -15.88 10.38
C GLY A 425 6.54 -15.23 11.32
N GLN A 426 6.80 -13.93 11.18
CA GLN A 426 7.72 -13.16 12.03
C GLN A 426 6.97 -12.39 13.13
N ALA A 427 5.99 -13.03 13.78
CA ALA A 427 5.14 -12.39 14.79
C ALA A 427 5.94 -11.67 15.92
N PRO A 428 7.04 -12.22 16.47
CA PRO A 428 7.85 -11.52 17.47
C PRO A 428 8.47 -10.21 16.96
N ARG A 429 8.76 -10.10 15.66
CA ARG A 429 9.26 -8.87 15.03
C ARG A 429 8.12 -7.91 14.67
N ALA A 430 6.97 -8.45 14.31
CA ALA A 430 5.81 -7.68 13.86
C ALA A 430 5.14 -6.89 15.00
N MET A 431 5.02 -7.49 16.20
CA MET A 431 4.30 -6.87 17.31
C MET A 431 4.81 -5.49 17.72
N PRO A 432 6.11 -5.29 18.02
CA PRO A 432 6.59 -3.96 18.39
C PRO A 432 6.43 -2.93 17.26
N VAL A 433 6.48 -3.36 15.99
CA VAL A 433 6.27 -2.48 14.83
C VAL A 433 4.81 -2.03 14.74
N LEU A 434 3.86 -2.96 14.94
CA LEU A 434 2.43 -2.68 14.92
C LEU A 434 1.99 -1.83 16.13
N GLU A 435 2.54 -2.11 17.31
CA GLU A 435 2.32 -1.30 18.52
C GLU A 435 2.81 0.14 18.30
N LYS A 436 4.03 0.32 17.77
CA LYS A 436 4.56 1.64 17.40
C LYS A 436 3.65 2.38 16.40
N ALA A 437 3.13 1.68 15.38
CA ALA A 437 2.22 2.26 14.40
C ALA A 437 0.92 2.79 15.06
N ILE A 438 0.35 2.03 15.99
CA ILE A 438 -0.86 2.37 16.74
C ILE A 438 -0.61 3.51 17.73
N GLU A 439 0.54 3.51 18.42
CA GLU A 439 0.93 4.58 19.33
C GLU A 439 1.10 5.92 18.60
N GLN A 440 1.67 5.89 17.39
CA GLN A 440 1.85 7.08 16.56
C GLN A 440 0.55 7.58 15.94
N ASP A 441 -0.26 6.65 15.41
CA ASP A 441 -1.57 6.95 14.84
C ASP A 441 -2.59 5.92 15.32
N PRO A 442 -3.34 6.25 16.39
CA PRO A 442 -4.42 5.40 16.88
C PRO A 442 -5.53 5.14 15.85
N SER A 443 -5.59 5.93 14.76
CA SER A 443 -6.57 5.76 13.68
C SER A 443 -6.13 4.77 12.59
N ASN A 444 -4.93 4.21 12.68
CA ASN A 444 -4.42 3.24 11.72
C ASN A 444 -5.12 1.88 11.83
N ALA A 445 -6.21 1.73 11.10
CA ALA A 445 -7.04 0.52 11.08
C ALA A 445 -6.28 -0.74 10.63
N GLN A 446 -5.34 -0.60 9.70
CA GLN A 446 -4.53 -1.71 9.21
C GLN A 446 -3.62 -2.26 10.30
N ALA A 447 -3.00 -1.38 11.11
CA ALA A 447 -2.16 -1.80 12.22
C ALA A 447 -2.97 -2.54 13.30
N TRP A 448 -4.14 -2.02 13.66
CA TRP A 448 -5.08 -2.70 14.57
C TRP A 448 -5.53 -4.07 14.05
N ALA A 449 -5.94 -4.15 12.78
CA ALA A 449 -6.40 -5.40 12.17
C ALA A 449 -5.28 -6.45 12.09
N ALA A 450 -4.07 -6.03 11.71
CA ALA A 450 -2.89 -6.90 11.65
C ALA A 450 -2.47 -7.38 13.04
N GLN A 451 -2.50 -6.50 14.05
CA GLN A 451 -2.22 -6.85 15.43
C GLN A 451 -3.22 -7.87 15.96
N GLY A 452 -4.51 -7.65 15.71
CA GLY A 452 -5.56 -8.57 16.12
C GLY A 452 -5.42 -9.95 15.47
N ALA A 453 -5.13 -9.99 14.16
CA ALA A 453 -4.87 -11.24 13.45
C ALA A 453 -3.64 -11.99 14.00
N ALA A 454 -2.55 -11.29 14.28
CA ALA A 454 -1.34 -11.89 14.86
C ALA A 454 -1.57 -12.47 16.27
N LYS A 455 -2.36 -11.78 17.10
CA LYS A 455 -2.77 -12.25 18.43
C LYS A 455 -3.65 -13.51 18.35
N ILE A 456 -4.59 -13.58 17.40
CA ILE A 456 -5.41 -14.78 17.16
C ILE A 456 -4.51 -15.98 16.79
N VAL A 457 -3.58 -15.80 15.86
CA VAL A 457 -2.66 -16.89 15.43
C VAL A 457 -1.81 -17.38 16.60
N SER A 458 -1.43 -16.48 17.51
CA SER A 458 -0.63 -16.79 18.70
C SER A 458 -1.46 -17.37 19.87
N GLY A 459 -2.77 -17.53 19.70
CA GLY A 459 -3.68 -18.10 20.70
C GLY A 459 -4.31 -17.09 21.68
N ALA A 460 -4.02 -15.80 21.55
CA ALA A 460 -4.61 -14.74 22.36
C ALA A 460 -5.93 -14.25 21.74
N TYR A 461 -6.92 -15.15 21.63
CA TYR A 461 -8.13 -14.93 20.83
C TYR A 461 -8.92 -13.70 21.25
N GLN A 462 -9.27 -13.56 22.53
CA GLN A 462 -10.05 -12.42 23.04
C GLN A 462 -9.40 -11.06 22.75
N ALA A 463 -8.10 -10.95 23.03
CA ALA A 463 -7.35 -9.72 22.74
C ALA A 463 -7.30 -9.44 21.23
N GLY A 464 -7.09 -10.48 20.41
CA GLY A 464 -7.06 -10.32 18.96
C GLY A 464 -8.42 -9.97 18.34
N ILE A 465 -9.51 -10.53 18.86
CA ILE A 465 -10.89 -10.20 18.50
C ILE A 465 -11.18 -8.72 18.80
N ALA A 466 -10.77 -8.24 19.98
CA ALA A 466 -10.97 -6.84 20.37
C ALA A 466 -10.26 -5.87 19.40
N ASP A 467 -8.99 -6.14 19.08
CA ASP A 467 -8.20 -5.31 18.16
C ASP A 467 -8.78 -5.32 16.74
N LEU A 468 -9.16 -6.49 16.22
CA LEU A 468 -9.79 -6.60 14.89
C LEU A 468 -11.14 -5.87 14.83
N ARG A 469 -11.98 -5.99 15.86
CA ARG A 469 -13.23 -5.22 15.96
C ARG A 469 -12.93 -3.72 15.96
N HIS A 470 -11.89 -3.28 16.67
CA HIS A 470 -11.50 -1.88 16.69
C HIS A 470 -11.06 -1.41 15.29
N GLY A 471 -10.17 -2.12 14.61
CA GLY A 471 -9.74 -1.80 13.25
C GLY A 471 -10.90 -1.71 12.26
N ILE A 472 -11.83 -2.67 12.30
CA ILE A 472 -13.06 -2.67 11.48
C ILE A 472 -13.96 -1.47 11.81
N LYS A 473 -14.07 -1.09 13.10
CA LYS A 473 -14.90 0.03 13.54
C LYS A 473 -14.36 1.37 13.04
N ILE A 474 -13.04 1.58 13.13
CA ILE A 474 -12.42 2.87 12.80
C ILE A 474 -12.17 3.07 11.30
N SER A 475 -12.17 2.00 10.50
CA SER A 475 -12.20 2.07 9.03
C SER A 475 -13.35 1.26 8.44
N PRO A 476 -14.59 1.77 8.55
CA PRO A 476 -15.83 1.05 8.24
C PRO A 476 -16.11 0.91 6.74
N LEU A 477 -15.16 1.36 5.91
CA LEU A 477 -15.28 1.49 4.45
C LEU A 477 -14.11 0.86 3.69
N ASP A 478 -13.13 0.31 4.42
CA ASP A 478 -11.90 -0.23 3.85
C ASP A 478 -12.18 -1.35 2.85
N ASN A 479 -11.47 -1.34 1.72
CA ASN A 479 -11.61 -2.38 0.68
C ASN A 479 -11.20 -3.78 1.16
N ARG A 480 -10.51 -3.89 2.31
CA ARG A 480 -10.10 -5.14 2.95
C ARG A 480 -11.11 -5.67 3.98
N LEU A 481 -12.24 -4.99 4.20
CA LEU A 481 -13.18 -5.38 5.25
C LEU A 481 -13.77 -6.79 5.13
N ALA A 482 -13.90 -7.33 3.91
CA ALA A 482 -14.30 -8.72 3.71
C ALA A 482 -13.23 -9.68 4.28
N VAL A 483 -11.95 -9.38 4.08
CA VAL A 483 -10.83 -10.18 4.58
C VAL A 483 -10.64 -10.00 6.09
N TRP A 484 -10.70 -8.77 6.60
CA TRP A 484 -10.65 -8.53 8.06
C TRP A 484 -11.83 -9.19 8.78
N GLY A 485 -13.03 -9.11 8.21
CA GLY A 485 -14.21 -9.83 8.72
C GLY A 485 -14.02 -11.34 8.71
N SER A 486 -13.34 -11.89 7.71
CA SER A 486 -12.98 -13.32 7.67
C SER A 486 -12.01 -13.69 8.81
N PHE A 487 -10.99 -12.86 9.07
CA PHE A 487 -10.08 -13.09 10.20
C PHE A 487 -10.77 -12.95 11.56
N LEU A 488 -11.68 -11.99 11.71
CA LEU A 488 -12.51 -11.86 12.91
C LEU A 488 -13.38 -13.10 13.11
N ALA A 489 -14.05 -13.60 12.06
CA ALA A 489 -14.85 -14.82 12.12
C ALA A 489 -14.01 -16.05 12.50
N VAL A 490 -12.78 -16.17 11.99
CA VAL A 490 -11.84 -17.22 12.42
C VAL A 490 -11.49 -17.08 13.90
N GLY A 491 -11.20 -15.86 14.38
CA GLY A 491 -10.95 -15.60 15.79
C GLY A 491 -12.12 -16.02 16.69
N LEU A 492 -13.33 -15.59 16.37
CA LEU A 492 -14.57 -15.95 17.07
C LEU A 492 -14.80 -17.47 17.05
N MET A 493 -14.58 -18.12 15.91
CA MET A 493 -14.69 -19.57 15.78
C MET A 493 -13.70 -20.30 16.68
N LEU A 494 -12.44 -19.86 16.74
CA LEU A 494 -11.38 -20.45 17.58
C LEU A 494 -11.62 -20.22 19.07
N ASP A 495 -12.25 -19.10 19.43
CA ASP A 495 -12.68 -18.81 20.80
C ASP A 495 -13.94 -19.58 21.22
N GLY A 496 -14.68 -20.16 20.26
CA GLY A 496 -15.89 -20.95 20.49
C GLY A 496 -17.21 -20.16 20.36
N GLN A 497 -17.15 -18.90 19.94
CA GLN A 497 -18.31 -18.02 19.73
C GLN A 497 -18.92 -18.26 18.34
N LEU A 498 -19.45 -19.47 18.12
CA LEU A 498 -19.82 -19.96 16.79
C LEU A 498 -20.97 -19.18 16.13
N ASP A 499 -21.99 -18.75 16.88
CA ASP A 499 -23.11 -18.00 16.31
C ASP A 499 -22.66 -16.64 15.78
N GLU A 500 -21.86 -15.91 16.57
CA GLU A 500 -21.31 -14.63 16.13
C GLU A 500 -20.29 -14.80 14.98
N ALA A 501 -19.51 -15.87 15.00
CA ALA A 501 -18.59 -16.19 13.91
C ALA A 501 -19.34 -16.38 12.58
N ILE A 502 -20.48 -17.09 12.60
CA ILE A 502 -21.33 -17.29 11.42
C ILE A 502 -21.87 -15.96 10.90
N ASP A 503 -22.39 -15.11 11.78
CA ASP A 503 -22.97 -13.82 11.39
C ASP A 503 -21.91 -12.84 10.88
N THR A 504 -20.71 -12.87 11.47
CA THR A 504 -19.55 -12.11 11.02
C THR A 504 -19.10 -12.57 9.63
N ALA A 505 -18.96 -13.88 9.40
CA ALA A 505 -18.56 -14.43 8.11
C ALA A 505 -19.61 -14.15 7.01
N ARG A 506 -20.90 -14.24 7.32
CA ARG A 506 -21.98 -13.83 6.40
C ARG A 506 -21.91 -12.35 6.06
N THR A 507 -21.60 -11.50 7.03
CA THR A 507 -21.39 -10.07 6.80
C THR A 507 -20.20 -9.83 5.89
N ALA A 508 -19.11 -10.56 6.07
CA ALA A 508 -17.94 -10.51 5.19
C ALA A 508 -18.28 -10.92 3.74
N CYS A 509 -19.09 -11.97 3.54
CA CYS A 509 -19.57 -12.37 2.20
C CYS A 509 -20.38 -11.25 1.51
N ARG A 510 -21.24 -10.55 2.26
CA ARG A 510 -22.04 -9.43 1.72
C ARG A 510 -21.19 -8.20 1.35
N ARG A 511 -20.07 -7.99 2.04
CA ARG A 511 -19.19 -6.82 1.84
C ARG A 511 -18.44 -6.86 0.50
N ASP A 512 -17.97 -8.03 0.09
CA ASP A 512 -17.39 -8.21 -1.25
C ASP A 512 -17.88 -9.53 -1.87
N PRO A 513 -19.01 -9.48 -2.61
CA PRO A 513 -19.59 -10.66 -3.26
C PRO A 513 -18.71 -11.30 -4.34
N ARG A 514 -17.58 -10.67 -4.69
CA ARG A 514 -16.61 -11.20 -5.67
C ARG A 514 -15.49 -12.01 -5.00
N ASN A 515 -15.42 -12.01 -3.68
CA ASN A 515 -14.34 -12.60 -2.92
C ASN A 515 -14.71 -13.99 -2.42
N HIS A 516 -13.92 -15.00 -2.78
CA HIS A 516 -14.14 -16.38 -2.37
C HIS A 516 -13.71 -16.67 -0.91
N ILE A 517 -12.84 -15.83 -0.32
CA ILE A 517 -12.27 -16.05 1.01
C ILE A 517 -13.34 -16.11 2.11
N PRO A 518 -14.28 -15.14 2.21
CA PRO A 518 -15.34 -15.20 3.22
C PRO A 518 -16.22 -16.45 3.13
N HIS A 519 -16.45 -16.98 1.92
CA HIS A 519 -17.25 -18.21 1.72
C HIS A 519 -16.54 -19.44 2.29
N LEU A 520 -15.22 -19.57 2.09
CA LEU A 520 -14.44 -20.63 2.71
C LEU A 520 -14.43 -20.51 4.23
N THR A 521 -14.26 -19.30 4.76
CA THR A 521 -14.35 -19.05 6.20
C THR A 521 -15.72 -19.43 6.76
N LEU A 522 -16.80 -19.01 6.11
CA LEU A 522 -18.17 -19.35 6.52
C LEU A 522 -18.41 -20.87 6.46
N ALA A 523 -17.93 -21.55 5.43
CA ALA A 523 -18.00 -23.01 5.34
C ALA A 523 -17.29 -23.69 6.52
N ALA A 524 -16.08 -23.24 6.88
CA ALA A 524 -15.33 -23.77 8.01
C ALA A 524 -16.03 -23.53 9.35
N THR A 525 -16.63 -22.35 9.53
CA THR A 525 -17.42 -22.04 10.73
C THR A 525 -18.69 -22.89 10.81
N LEU A 526 -19.40 -23.07 9.70
CA LEU A 526 -20.60 -23.90 9.61
C LEU A 526 -20.29 -25.37 9.90
N LEU A 527 -19.15 -25.89 9.41
CA LEU A 527 -18.68 -27.23 9.74
C LEU A 527 -18.40 -27.40 11.22
N THR A 528 -17.73 -26.42 11.83
CA THR A 528 -17.46 -26.40 13.27
C THR A 528 -18.76 -26.34 14.08
N ALA A 529 -19.78 -25.66 13.57
CA ALA A 529 -21.13 -25.58 14.15
C ALA A 529 -22.04 -26.78 13.83
N GLY A 530 -21.54 -27.82 13.15
CA GLY A 530 -22.33 -29.01 12.83
C GLY A 530 -23.40 -28.82 11.74
N LYS A 531 -23.20 -27.86 10.82
CA LYS A 531 -24.13 -27.51 9.73
C LYS A 531 -23.53 -27.83 8.34
N PRO A 532 -23.29 -29.11 8.00
CA PRO A 532 -22.54 -29.51 6.80
C PRO A 532 -23.23 -29.16 5.47
N GLU A 533 -24.56 -29.22 5.41
CA GLU A 533 -25.32 -28.90 4.17
C GLU A 533 -25.19 -27.42 3.80
N ASN A 534 -25.28 -26.53 4.80
CA ASN A 534 -25.03 -25.10 4.60
C ASN A 534 -23.57 -24.87 4.20
N ALA A 535 -22.62 -25.54 4.84
CA ALA A 535 -21.21 -25.41 4.48
C ALA A 535 -20.94 -25.84 3.03
N ARG A 536 -21.60 -26.89 2.55
CA ARG A 536 -21.50 -27.37 1.17
C ARG A 536 -21.90 -26.30 0.15
N THR A 537 -22.94 -25.52 0.47
CA THR A 537 -23.41 -24.42 -0.37
C THR A 537 -22.35 -23.32 -0.50
N GLU A 538 -21.71 -22.96 0.62
CA GLU A 538 -20.67 -21.93 0.63
C GLU A 538 -19.38 -22.37 -0.07
N VAL A 539 -19.00 -23.66 0.05
CA VAL A 539 -17.88 -24.22 -0.72
C VAL A 539 -18.17 -24.15 -2.22
N ALA A 540 -19.38 -24.49 -2.65
CA ALA A 540 -19.76 -24.41 -4.07
C ALA A 540 -19.65 -22.97 -4.59
N GLU A 541 -20.06 -21.98 -3.79
CA GLU A 541 -19.94 -20.56 -4.14
C GLU A 541 -18.48 -20.10 -4.21
N ALA A 542 -17.63 -20.57 -3.29
CA ALA A 542 -16.18 -20.30 -3.35
C ALA A 542 -15.57 -20.81 -4.67
N TYR A 543 -15.89 -22.03 -5.10
CA TYR A 543 -15.44 -22.58 -6.40
C TYR A 543 -16.08 -21.86 -7.59
N ARG A 544 -17.32 -21.37 -7.49
CA ARG A 544 -17.93 -20.56 -8.55
C ARG A 544 -17.17 -19.25 -8.77
N LEU A 545 -16.71 -18.63 -7.68
CA LEU A 545 -15.93 -17.38 -7.71
C LEU A 545 -14.46 -17.62 -8.10
N HIS A 546 -13.87 -18.73 -7.65
CA HIS A 546 -12.50 -19.11 -7.99
C HIS A 546 -12.43 -20.60 -8.43
N PRO A 547 -12.67 -20.89 -9.71
CA PRO A 547 -12.76 -22.27 -10.21
C PRO A 547 -11.49 -23.11 -10.08
N GLN A 548 -10.33 -22.47 -9.93
CA GLN A 548 -9.01 -23.10 -9.80
C GLN A 548 -8.52 -23.19 -8.35
N LEU A 549 -9.41 -23.04 -7.36
CA LEU A 549 -9.11 -23.16 -5.94
C LEU A 549 -8.35 -24.46 -5.64
N SER A 550 -7.10 -24.33 -5.20
CA SER A 550 -6.24 -25.45 -4.87
C SER A 550 -6.46 -25.94 -3.42
N PRO A 551 -6.21 -27.23 -3.13
CA PRO A 551 -6.24 -27.74 -1.76
C PRO A 551 -5.30 -26.99 -0.80
N THR A 552 -4.17 -26.50 -1.32
CA THR A 552 -3.20 -25.71 -0.57
C THR A 552 -3.77 -24.35 -0.17
N GLU A 553 -4.47 -23.65 -1.06
CA GLU A 553 -5.14 -22.38 -0.75
C GLU A 553 -6.21 -22.56 0.33
N ILE A 554 -7.07 -23.58 0.17
CA ILE A 554 -8.11 -23.91 1.16
C ILE A 554 -7.45 -24.20 2.52
N LYS A 555 -6.41 -25.04 2.55
CA LYS A 555 -5.67 -25.35 3.79
C LYS A 555 -5.08 -24.10 4.45
N CYS A 556 -4.52 -23.17 3.68
CA CYS A 556 -3.95 -21.94 4.23
C CYS A 556 -5.01 -20.99 4.80
N LEU A 557 -6.22 -20.98 4.21
CA LEU A 557 -7.31 -20.10 4.64
C LEU A 557 -8.05 -20.61 5.88
N ILE A 558 -8.36 -21.91 5.93
CA ILE A 558 -9.24 -22.48 6.97
C ILE A 558 -8.59 -23.58 7.84
N GLY A 559 -7.31 -23.85 7.61
CA GLY A 559 -6.54 -24.86 8.34
C GLY A 559 -6.78 -26.29 7.85
N SER A 560 -5.88 -27.20 8.25
CA SER A 560 -5.82 -28.59 7.76
C SER A 560 -7.11 -29.38 7.98
N ARG A 561 -7.74 -29.25 9.15
CA ARG A 561 -8.92 -30.05 9.51
C ARG A 561 -10.16 -29.63 8.73
N ALA A 562 -10.41 -28.33 8.61
CA ALA A 562 -11.54 -27.83 7.84
C ALA A 562 -11.31 -28.05 6.34
N SER A 563 -10.08 -27.90 5.85
CA SER A 563 -9.70 -28.24 4.48
C SER A 563 -9.97 -29.71 4.14
N ALA A 564 -9.63 -30.65 5.02
CA ALA A 564 -9.93 -32.08 4.79
C ALA A 564 -11.45 -32.35 4.71
N ALA A 565 -12.24 -31.68 5.56
CA ALA A 565 -13.70 -31.78 5.51
C ALA A 565 -14.29 -31.18 4.23
N VAL A 566 -13.73 -30.07 3.74
CA VAL A 566 -14.11 -29.44 2.45
C VAL A 566 -13.74 -30.34 1.27
N ALA A 567 -12.54 -30.93 1.28
CA ALA A 567 -12.11 -31.88 0.23
C ALA A 567 -13.03 -33.10 0.14
N GLY A 568 -13.55 -33.58 1.27
CA GLY A 568 -14.52 -34.67 1.32
C GLY A 568 -15.90 -34.36 0.71
N MET A 569 -16.20 -33.11 0.36
CA MET A 569 -17.49 -32.72 -0.24
C MET A 569 -17.56 -32.90 -1.77
N GLY A 570 -16.44 -33.28 -2.40
CA GLY A 570 -16.39 -33.61 -3.83
C GLY A 570 -16.39 -32.41 -4.77
N PHE A 571 -15.91 -31.25 -4.31
CA PHE A 571 -15.67 -30.08 -5.17
C PHE A 571 -14.18 -29.97 -5.49
N GLY A 572 -13.85 -29.80 -6.77
CA GLY A 572 -12.48 -29.85 -7.30
C GLY A 572 -12.21 -31.20 -7.96
N GLY A 573 -11.97 -31.18 -9.27
CA GLY A 573 -11.64 -32.39 -10.03
C GLY A 573 -10.39 -33.06 -9.48
N ASP A 574 -10.35 -34.39 -9.58
CA ASP A 574 -9.24 -35.25 -9.16
C ASP A 574 -7.88 -34.69 -9.61
N ALA A 575 -7.11 -34.15 -8.67
CA ALA A 575 -5.69 -33.84 -8.85
C ALA A 575 -4.83 -35.10 -8.61
N SER A 576 -5.24 -36.22 -9.23
CA SER A 576 -4.45 -37.44 -9.38
C SER A 576 -4.15 -37.63 -10.86
N SER A 577 -3.21 -36.83 -11.38
CA SER A 577 -2.47 -37.06 -12.63
C SER A 577 -1.18 -36.27 -12.62
#